data_AF-A0A352HNW0-F1
#
_entry.id   AF-A0A352HNW0-F1
#
_cell.length_a   1.000
_cell.length_b   1.000
_cell.length_c   1.000
_cell.angle_alpha   90.00
_cell.angle_beta   90.00
_cell.angle_gamma   90.00
#
_symmetry.space_group_name_H-M   'P 1'
#
loop_
_entity.id
_entity.type
_entity.pdbx_description
1 polymer ?
#
loop_
_entity_poly.entity_id
_entity_poly.type
_entity_poly.pdbx_seq_one_letter_code
_entity_poly.pdbx_strand_id
1 'polypeptide(L)'
;VNKRGDKNAKVPAGLTGYPLRKWTTLTKMRRINAEGADMGTFWGMFQIGGFSYKACGCETIQEFVRLMSRSEFDQLELFAAFVVNTGYVEYIRRKDWAGFARRYNGPSYAKRGYHRRMAAEYAKYKKQ
;
A
#
# COMPACT_ATOMS: atom_id res chain seq x y z
N VAL A 1 3.04 -14.89 13.57
CA VAL A 1 2.39 -15.05 12.25
C VAL A 1 1.79 -16.43 12.19
N ASN A 2 0.46 -16.50 12.05
CA ASN A 2 -0.25 -17.76 11.85
C ASN A 2 0.17 -18.34 10.50
N LYS A 3 0.73 -19.55 10.48
CA LYS A 3 1.20 -20.21 9.24
C LYS A 3 0.10 -21.02 8.54
N ARG A 4 -1.16 -20.95 9.01
CA ARG A 4 -2.26 -21.70 8.42
C ARG A 4 -2.61 -21.15 7.04
N GLY A 5 -2.84 -22.05 6.10
CA GLY A 5 -3.40 -21.74 4.80
C GLY A 5 -4.93 -21.64 4.84
N ASP A 6 -5.49 -20.86 3.91
CA ASP A 6 -6.92 -20.81 3.64
C ASP A 6 -7.26 -21.66 2.40
N LYS A 7 -7.80 -22.86 2.63
CA LYS A 7 -8.21 -23.79 1.56
C LYS A 7 -9.33 -23.23 0.68
N ASN A 8 -10.12 -22.29 1.20
CA ASN A 8 -11.26 -21.70 0.52
C ASN A 8 -10.91 -20.43 -0.24
N ALA A 9 -9.63 -20.01 -0.25
CA ALA A 9 -9.18 -18.85 -0.98
C ALA A 9 -9.53 -18.99 -2.47
N LYS A 10 -10.20 -17.96 -2.99
CA LYS A 10 -10.68 -17.88 -4.38
C LYS A 10 -10.26 -16.54 -4.99
N VAL A 11 -10.00 -16.60 -6.29
CA VAL A 11 -9.81 -15.41 -7.12
C VAL A 11 -11.18 -14.72 -7.29
N PRO A 12 -11.28 -13.38 -7.12
CA PRO A 12 -12.51 -12.66 -7.40
C PRO A 12 -12.98 -12.86 -8.85
N ALA A 13 -14.29 -12.98 -9.03
CA ALA A 13 -14.89 -13.14 -10.36
C ALA A 13 -14.73 -11.87 -11.21
N GLY A 14 -14.81 -12.00 -12.53
CA GLY A 14 -14.80 -10.87 -13.47
C GLY A 14 -13.42 -10.24 -13.74
N LEU A 15 -12.35 -10.74 -13.11
CA LEU A 15 -11.00 -10.25 -13.35
C LEU A 15 -10.41 -10.80 -14.65
N THR A 16 -9.73 -9.95 -15.40
CA THR A 16 -8.96 -10.31 -16.59
C THR A 16 -7.54 -9.72 -16.52
N GLY A 17 -6.64 -10.15 -17.41
CA GLY A 17 -5.32 -9.53 -17.58
C GLY A 17 -4.43 -9.51 -16.33
N TYR A 18 -3.78 -8.37 -16.07
CA TYR A 18 -2.83 -8.21 -14.97
C TYR A 18 -3.44 -8.46 -13.58
N PRO A 19 -4.61 -7.89 -13.22
CA PRO A 19 -5.28 -8.18 -11.95
C PRO A 19 -5.53 -9.68 -11.73
N LEU A 20 -6.04 -10.39 -12.75
CA LEU A 20 -6.30 -11.82 -12.67
C LEU A 20 -5.04 -12.62 -12.30
N ARG A 21 -3.90 -12.31 -12.92
CA ARG A 21 -2.63 -13.00 -12.61
C ARG A 21 -2.20 -12.76 -11.18
N LYS A 22 -2.28 -11.51 -10.69
CA LYS A 22 -1.88 -11.16 -9.33
C LYS A 22 -2.78 -11.81 -8.27
N TRP A 23 -4.09 -11.77 -8.48
CA TRP A 23 -5.04 -12.46 -7.60
C TRP A 23 -4.90 -13.98 -7.63
N THR A 24 -4.58 -14.57 -8.78
CA THR A 24 -4.26 -16.01 -8.89
C THR A 24 -3.03 -16.37 -8.07
N THR A 25 -1.94 -15.61 -8.20
CA THR A 25 -0.72 -15.82 -7.40
C THR A 25 -1.00 -15.66 -5.90
N LEU A 26 -1.68 -14.58 -5.51
CA LEU A 26 -2.05 -14.35 -4.11
C LEU A 26 -2.89 -15.49 -3.54
N THR A 27 -3.93 -15.91 -4.26
CA THR A 27 -4.82 -17.00 -3.85
C THR A 27 -4.05 -18.31 -3.67
N LYS A 28 -3.13 -18.63 -4.59
CA LYS A 28 -2.25 -19.81 -4.46
C LYS A 28 -1.42 -19.73 -3.18
N MET A 29 -0.85 -18.57 -2.87
CA MET A 29 -0.04 -18.39 -1.66
C MET A 29 -0.89 -18.40 -0.39
N ARG A 30 -2.10 -17.84 -0.41
CA ARG A 30 -3.04 -17.88 0.73
C ARG A 30 -3.41 -19.30 1.14
N ARG A 31 -3.52 -20.22 0.18
CA ARG A 31 -3.76 -21.66 0.44
C ARG A 31 -2.63 -22.34 1.20
N ILE A 32 -1.41 -21.78 1.15
CA ILE A 32 -0.23 -22.29 1.87
C ILE A 32 -0.08 -21.57 3.21
N ASN A 33 -0.10 -20.24 3.19
CA ASN A 33 0.02 -19.38 4.36
C ASN A 33 -0.74 -18.07 4.10
N ALA A 34 -1.93 -17.94 4.68
CA ALA A 34 -2.83 -16.81 4.42
C ALA A 34 -2.22 -15.47 4.86
N GLU A 35 -1.83 -15.35 6.12
CA GLU A 35 -1.25 -14.11 6.65
C GLU A 35 0.07 -13.75 5.98
N GLY A 36 0.92 -14.74 5.73
CA GLY A 36 2.20 -14.51 5.05
C GLY A 36 2.00 -13.99 3.62
N ALA A 37 1.03 -14.54 2.90
CA ALA A 37 0.70 -14.08 1.54
C ALA A 37 0.17 -12.65 1.53
N ASP A 38 -0.70 -12.31 2.49
CA ASP A 38 -1.28 -10.96 2.60
C ASP A 38 -0.24 -9.93 3.01
N MET A 39 0.63 -10.26 3.97
CA MET A 39 1.73 -9.39 4.38
C MET A 39 2.76 -9.20 3.26
N GLY A 40 3.01 -10.23 2.44
CA GLY A 40 3.95 -10.19 1.32
C GLY A 40 3.41 -9.47 0.07
N THR A 41 2.18 -8.96 0.11
CA THR A 41 1.53 -8.29 -1.03
C THR A 41 1.46 -6.78 -0.81
N PHE A 42 1.56 -6.02 -1.91
CA PHE A 42 1.32 -4.58 -1.91
C PHE A 42 -0.11 -4.26 -2.35
N TRP A 43 -0.80 -3.44 -1.58
CA TRP A 43 -2.25 -3.24 -1.67
C TRP A 43 -2.65 -1.81 -2.04
N GLY A 44 -3.77 -1.69 -2.76
CA GLY A 44 -4.43 -0.42 -3.09
C GLY A 44 -3.65 0.51 -4.03
N MET A 45 -4.22 1.69 -4.28
CA MET A 45 -3.64 2.75 -5.13
C MET A 45 -2.25 3.18 -4.66
N PHE A 46 -2.04 3.24 -3.35
CA PHE A 46 -0.81 3.71 -2.75
C PHE A 46 0.28 2.63 -2.65
N GLN A 47 -0.05 1.39 -3.01
CA GLN A 47 0.86 0.24 -2.97
C GLN A 47 1.55 0.14 -1.60
N ILE A 48 0.77 -0.04 -0.54
CA ILE A 48 1.28 -0.26 0.83
C ILE A 48 1.48 -1.76 1.03
N GLY A 49 2.67 -2.16 1.48
CA GLY A 49 2.98 -3.55 1.78
C GLY A 49 2.16 -4.03 2.98
N GLY A 50 1.54 -5.21 2.89
CA GLY A 50 0.68 -5.74 3.95
C GLY A 50 1.41 -5.91 5.28
N PHE A 51 2.73 -6.13 5.27
CA PHE A 51 3.56 -6.13 6.49
C PHE A 51 3.48 -4.82 7.30
N SER A 52 3.05 -3.71 6.68
CA SER A 52 2.86 -2.42 7.32
C SER A 52 1.46 -2.22 7.94
N TYR A 53 0.60 -3.26 7.99
CA TYR A 53 -0.79 -3.11 8.46
C TYR A 53 -0.93 -2.39 9.80
N LYS A 54 -0.02 -2.65 10.75
CA LYS A 54 0.01 -1.97 12.06
C LYS A 54 0.29 -0.47 11.95
N ALA A 55 1.20 -0.08 11.06
CA ALA A 55 1.49 1.32 10.80
C ALA A 55 0.29 2.02 10.14
N CYS A 56 -0.56 1.30 9.41
CA CYS A 56 -1.83 1.81 8.89
C CYS A 56 -2.93 1.89 9.98
N GLY A 57 -2.66 1.49 11.22
CA GLY A 57 -3.62 1.52 12.33
C GLY A 57 -4.51 0.28 12.43
N CYS A 58 -4.27 -0.78 11.65
CA CYS A 58 -5.05 -2.01 11.72
C CYS A 58 -4.51 -2.95 12.81
N GLU A 59 -5.42 -3.64 13.51
CA GLU A 59 -5.08 -4.64 14.52
C GLU A 59 -4.57 -5.93 13.89
N THR A 60 -5.10 -6.28 12.71
CA THR A 60 -4.78 -7.52 11.99
C THR A 60 -4.55 -7.28 10.50
N ILE A 61 -3.85 -8.21 9.86
CA ILE A 61 -3.66 -8.17 8.40
C ILE A 61 -5.00 -8.39 7.66
N GLN A 62 -5.91 -9.18 8.22
CA GLN A 62 -7.23 -9.44 7.65
C GLN A 62 -8.09 -8.17 7.64
N GLU A 63 -8.04 -7.37 8.71
CA GLU A 63 -8.68 -6.06 8.75
C GLU A 63 -8.11 -5.14 7.66
N PHE A 64 -6.78 -5.04 7.56
CA PHE A 64 -6.13 -4.22 6.54
C PHE A 64 -6.54 -4.62 5.11
N VAL A 65 -6.54 -5.92 4.80
CA VAL A 65 -6.97 -6.44 3.49
C VAL A 65 -8.44 -6.14 3.23
N ARG A 66 -9.30 -6.30 4.24
CA ARG A 66 -10.75 -6.00 4.14
C ARG A 66 -10.96 -4.52 3.79
N LEU A 67 -10.29 -3.62 4.48
CA LEU A 67 -10.38 -2.17 4.24
C LEU A 67 -9.79 -1.78 2.88
N MET A 68 -8.60 -2.28 2.54
CA MET A 68 -7.98 -2.08 1.23
C MET A 68 -8.87 -2.54 0.06
N SER A 69 -9.70 -3.56 0.28
CA SER A 69 -10.62 -4.12 -0.72
C SER A 69 -12.00 -3.45 -0.74
N ARG A 70 -12.33 -2.59 0.22
CA ARG A 70 -13.67 -2.01 0.38
C ARG A 70 -13.88 -0.78 -0.48
N SER A 71 -12.97 0.19 -0.44
CA SER A 71 -13.12 1.44 -1.22
C SER A 71 -11.80 2.18 -1.41
N GLU A 72 -11.76 3.08 -2.40
CA GLU A 72 -10.63 3.99 -2.60
C GLU A 72 -10.47 4.98 -1.43
N PHE A 73 -11.57 5.37 -0.78
CA PHE A 73 -11.55 6.20 0.42
C PHE A 73 -10.82 5.49 1.57
N ASP A 74 -11.11 4.21 1.81
CA ASP A 74 -10.38 3.43 2.82
C ASP A 74 -8.89 3.30 2.50
N GLN A 75 -8.55 3.15 1.22
CA GLN A 75 -7.15 3.11 0.81
C GLN A 75 -6.44 4.44 1.11
N LEU A 76 -7.13 5.58 0.94
CA LEU A 76 -6.62 6.90 1.29
C LEU A 76 -6.48 7.08 2.81
N GLU A 77 -7.48 6.69 3.59
CA GLU A 77 -7.43 6.74 5.07
C GLU A 77 -6.27 5.90 5.61
N LEU A 78 -6.09 4.67 5.12
CA LEU A 78 -4.96 3.81 5.52
C LEU A 78 -3.61 4.40 5.10
N PHE A 79 -3.52 5.04 3.93
CA PHE A 79 -2.32 5.75 3.51
C PHE A 79 -2.01 6.95 4.42
N ALA A 80 -3.03 7.75 4.75
CA ALA A 80 -2.88 8.89 5.66
C ALA A 80 -2.40 8.42 7.05
N ALA A 81 -3.04 7.39 7.61
CA ALA A 81 -2.64 6.78 8.87
C ALA A 81 -1.19 6.25 8.81
N PHE A 82 -0.82 5.54 7.75
CA PHE A 82 0.54 5.06 7.54
C PHE A 82 1.56 6.21 7.54
N VAL A 83 1.30 7.28 6.80
CA VAL A 83 2.20 8.43 6.68
C VAL A 83 2.32 9.19 8.00
N VAL A 84 1.25 9.30 8.78
CA VAL A 84 1.27 9.93 10.12
C VAL A 84 2.05 9.05 11.10
N ASN A 85 1.70 7.77 11.22
CA ASN A 85 2.27 6.86 12.21
C ASN A 85 3.75 6.52 11.97
N THR A 86 4.23 6.65 10.73
CA THR A 86 5.65 6.53 10.39
C THR A 86 6.45 7.82 10.56
N GLY A 87 5.79 8.94 10.89
CA GLY A 87 6.39 10.27 10.96
C GLY A 87 6.72 10.87 9.59
N TYR A 88 6.28 10.24 8.50
CA TYR A 88 6.57 10.72 7.14
C TYR A 88 5.82 12.02 6.82
N VAL A 89 4.72 12.27 7.53
CA VAL A 89 3.91 13.49 7.44
C VAL A 89 4.74 14.77 7.61
N GLU A 90 5.80 14.75 8.43
CA GLU A 90 6.65 15.91 8.66
C GLU A 90 7.41 16.36 7.40
N TYR A 91 7.80 15.40 6.55
CA TYR A 91 8.44 15.73 5.27
C TYR A 91 7.44 16.38 4.31
N ILE A 92 6.19 15.92 4.31
CA ILE A 92 5.12 16.56 3.51
C ILE A 92 4.84 17.97 4.01
N ARG A 93 4.66 18.16 5.33
CA ARG A 93 4.39 19.46 5.96
C ARG A 93 5.47 20.49 5.66
N ARG A 94 6.74 20.06 5.74
CA ARG A 94 7.91 20.89 5.42
C ARG A 94 8.19 21.00 3.92
N LYS A 95 7.41 20.34 3.07
CA LYS A 95 7.58 20.29 1.60
C LYS A 95 8.94 19.72 1.19
N ASP A 96 9.52 18.87 2.04
CA ASP A 96 10.72 18.10 1.75
C ASP A 96 10.35 16.88 0.88
N TRP A 97 10.11 17.14 -0.40
CA TRP A 97 9.71 16.12 -1.37
C TRP A 97 10.77 15.05 -1.56
N ALA A 98 12.06 15.39 -1.40
CA ALA A 98 13.16 14.45 -1.48
C ALA A 98 13.17 13.52 -0.26
N GLY A 99 13.01 14.10 0.94
CA GLY A 99 12.93 13.36 2.20
C GLY A 99 11.73 12.42 2.27
N PHE A 100 10.55 12.86 1.79
CA PHE A 100 9.38 12.00 1.68
C PHE A 100 9.59 10.89 0.64
N ALA A 101 10.01 11.24 -0.59
CA ALA A 101 10.20 10.28 -1.66
C ALA A 101 11.23 9.19 -1.32
N ARG A 102 12.34 9.54 -0.66
CA ARG A 102 13.35 8.57 -0.23
C ARG A 102 12.79 7.53 0.72
N ARG A 103 11.92 7.94 1.64
CA ARG A 103 11.31 7.08 2.66
C ARG A 103 10.19 6.22 2.09
N TYR A 104 9.34 6.82 1.26
CA TYR A 104 8.19 6.13 0.69
C TYR A 104 8.56 5.23 -0.49
N ASN A 105 9.42 5.70 -1.40
CA ASN A 105 9.79 4.99 -2.63
C ASN A 105 11.16 4.30 -2.57
N GLY A 106 11.91 4.49 -1.48
CA GLY A 106 13.23 3.91 -1.28
C GLY A 106 14.40 4.68 -1.92
N PRO A 107 15.64 4.17 -1.80
CA PRO A 107 16.85 4.88 -2.20
C PRO A 107 16.90 5.27 -3.69
N SER A 108 16.19 4.54 -4.55
CA SER A 108 16.14 4.81 -6.00
C SER A 108 15.22 5.98 -6.38
N TYR A 109 14.61 6.67 -5.42
CA TYR A 109 13.61 7.71 -5.68
C TYR A 109 14.10 8.83 -6.60
N ALA A 110 15.38 9.20 -6.48
CA ALA A 110 15.98 10.30 -7.24
C ALA A 110 16.05 9.96 -8.73
N LYS A 111 16.52 8.76 -9.07
CA LYS A 111 16.58 8.23 -10.44
C LYS A 111 15.20 8.17 -11.08
N ARG A 112 14.16 7.86 -10.29
CA ARG A 112 12.75 7.80 -10.74
C ARG A 112 12.03 9.15 -10.75
N GLY A 113 12.69 10.22 -10.27
CA GLY A 113 12.15 11.58 -10.29
C GLY A 113 10.94 11.83 -9.40
N TYR A 114 10.63 10.97 -8.43
CA TYR A 114 9.42 11.09 -7.60
C TYR A 114 9.33 12.45 -6.89
N HIS A 115 10.41 12.88 -6.25
CA HIS A 115 10.52 14.17 -5.57
C HIS A 115 10.23 15.36 -6.50
N ARG A 116 10.75 15.35 -7.73
CA ARG A 116 10.50 16.42 -8.73
C ARG A 116 9.03 16.46 -9.16
N ARG A 117 8.42 15.29 -9.38
CA ARG A 117 7.00 15.20 -9.75
C ARG A 117 6.09 15.73 -8.63
N MET A 118 6.33 15.34 -7.38
CA MET A 118 5.56 15.87 -6.24
C MET A 118 5.73 17.38 -6.07
N ALA A 119 6.96 17.90 -6.21
CA ALA A 119 7.22 19.33 -6.14
C ALA A 119 6.46 20.11 -7.23
N ALA A 120 6.47 19.59 -8.47
CA ALA A 120 5.79 20.21 -9.61
C ALA A 120 4.27 20.20 -9.42
N GLU A 121 3.67 19.08 -9.03
CA GLU A 121 2.22 19.01 -8.76
C GLU A 121 1.83 19.93 -7.61
N TYR A 122 2.58 19.98 -6.51
CA TYR A 122 2.31 20.91 -5.42
C TYR A 122 2.32 22.38 -5.90
N ALA A 123 3.33 22.77 -6.70
CA ALA A 123 3.43 24.12 -7.23
C ALA A 123 2.27 24.48 -8.19
N LYS A 124 1.74 23.50 -8.91
CA LYS A 124 0.54 23.65 -9.76
C LYS A 124 -0.70 23.91 -8.90
N TYR A 125 -0.98 23.06 -7.91
CA TYR A 125 -2.18 23.18 -7.08
C TYR A 125 -2.14 24.38 -6.14
N LYS A 126 -0.95 24.82 -5.68
CA LYS A 126 -0.81 26.04 -4.87
C LYS A 126 -1.31 27.31 -5.59
N LYS A 127 -1.34 27.31 -6.93
CA LYS A 127 -1.76 28.46 -7.75
C LYS A 127 -3.25 28.45 -8.09
N GLN A 128 -3.97 27.38 -7.75
CA GLN A 128 -5.43 27.29 -7.90
C GLN A 128 -6.10 27.96 -6.70
#